data_AF-A0A522B9G1-F1
#
_entry.id   AF-A0A522B9G1-F1
#
_cell.length_a   1.000
_cell.length_b   1.000
_cell.length_c   1.000
_cell.angle_alpha   90.00
_cell.angle_beta   90.00
_cell.angle_gamma   90.00
#
_symmetry.space_group_name_H-M   'P 1'
#
loop_
_entity.id
_entity.type
_entity.pdbx_description
1 polymer ?
#
loop_
_entity_poly.entity_id
_entity_poly.type
_entity_poly.pdbx_seq_one_letter_code
_entity_poly.pdbx_strand_id
1 'polypeptide(L)'
;MKNKIMTHVIAGYPTEIQCIKLLFSMQAAGVFAIEVQIPFSDPNADGPTIMKANDIALGNAMTTRKSFELIHRSREKGLTTPIYIMSYANKLFNFGIKNFCQESKRCHVTGLIIPDLPFDSPEYQELLTTCLDFGIELVPVLSPGMAPSRLNKYDINHQALLYLTSTRGITGKELAINTELLKLVKKIRSISSAQLALGFGIRTPKDVEKALKIADIAVIGSGVIEVIQTGGIVGANNYIKQLTGSTTS
;
A
#
# COMPACT_ATOMS: atom_id res chain seq x y z
N MET A 1 -9.88 19.85 -1.96
CA MET A 1 -9.58 18.73 -2.88
C MET A 1 -9.02 17.59 -2.04
N LYS A 2 -9.45 16.34 -2.22
CA LYS A 2 -8.81 15.20 -1.52
C LYS A 2 -7.39 15.04 -2.06
N ASN A 3 -6.39 14.92 -1.18
CA ASN A 3 -5.02 14.65 -1.61
C ASN A 3 -4.98 13.32 -2.35
N LYS A 4 -4.13 13.21 -3.37
CA LYS A 4 -3.95 12.01 -4.22
C LYS A 4 -2.75 11.18 -3.76
N ILE A 5 -2.54 11.13 -2.45
CA ILE A 5 -1.37 10.51 -1.83
C ILE A 5 -1.82 9.34 -0.97
N MET A 6 -1.27 8.16 -1.22
CA MET A 6 -1.36 7.02 -0.33
C MET A 6 -0.02 6.88 0.40
N THR A 7 -0.05 6.75 1.72
CA THR A 7 1.18 6.55 2.51
C THR A 7 1.25 5.12 3.01
N HIS A 8 2.45 4.55 3.05
CA HIS A 8 2.68 3.19 3.53
C HIS A 8 3.39 3.18 4.90
N VAL A 9 2.97 2.24 5.75
CA VAL A 9 3.57 1.96 7.06
C VAL A 9 3.65 0.45 7.29
N ILE A 10 4.60 0.01 8.13
CA ILE A 10 4.63 -1.35 8.65
C ILE A 10 3.90 -1.35 9.99
N ALA A 11 2.93 -2.26 10.17
CA ALA A 11 2.21 -2.40 11.43
C ALA A 11 3.17 -2.66 12.59
N GLY A 12 3.09 -1.82 13.63
CA GLY A 12 3.93 -1.92 14.82
C GLY A 12 5.33 -1.33 14.70
N TYR A 13 5.67 -0.70 13.57
CA TYR A 13 6.94 0.04 13.39
C TYR A 13 6.77 1.55 13.64
N PRO A 14 7.71 2.22 14.33
CA PRO A 14 8.85 1.66 15.07
C PRO A 14 8.46 0.94 16.36
N THR A 15 7.32 1.34 16.93
CA THR A 15 6.63 0.68 18.04
C THR A 15 5.14 0.77 17.77
N GLU A 16 4.32 -0.08 18.39
CA GLU A 16 2.86 -0.03 18.24
C GLU A 16 2.27 1.35 18.57
N ILE A 17 2.72 1.97 19.67
CA ILE A 17 2.25 3.30 20.09
C ILE A 17 2.59 4.36 19.04
N GLN A 18 3.81 4.32 18.50
CA GLN A 18 4.25 5.28 17.49
C GLN A 18 3.58 5.03 16.14
N CYS A 19 3.34 3.78 15.77
CA CYS A 19 2.60 3.40 14.56
C CYS A 19 1.18 3.99 14.61
N ILE A 20 0.46 3.84 15.72
CA ILE A 20 -0.88 4.45 15.89
C ILE A 20 -0.80 5.98 15.75
N LYS A 21 0.16 6.66 16.42
CA LYS A 21 0.36 8.12 16.27
C LYS A 21 0.63 8.55 14.83
N LEU A 22 1.35 7.71 14.07
CA LEU A 22 1.65 7.97 12.67
C LEU A 22 0.39 7.87 11.80
N LEU A 23 -0.48 6.87 12.04
CA LEU A 23 -1.76 6.74 11.33
C LEU A 23 -2.63 8.01 11.50
N PHE A 24 -2.68 8.56 12.71
CA PHE A 24 -3.39 9.82 12.97
C PHE A 24 -2.71 11.04 12.34
N SER A 25 -1.38 11.08 12.29
CA SER A 25 -0.65 12.13 11.55
C SER A 25 -0.98 12.10 10.06
N MET A 26 -1.05 10.90 9.46
CA MET A 26 -1.44 10.70 8.06
C MET A 26 -2.87 11.16 7.80
N GLN A 27 -3.81 10.81 8.70
CA GLN A 27 -5.18 11.32 8.64
C GLN A 27 -5.24 12.84 8.72
N ALA A 28 -4.53 13.46 9.67
CA ALA A 28 -4.51 14.90 9.84
C ALA A 28 -3.93 15.64 8.63
N ALA A 29 -2.97 15.02 7.94
CA ALA A 29 -2.43 15.51 6.67
C ALA A 29 -3.36 15.27 5.47
N GLY A 30 -4.51 14.62 5.68
CA GLY A 30 -5.53 14.42 4.66
C GLY A 30 -5.11 13.50 3.52
N VAL A 31 -4.26 12.50 3.78
CA VAL A 31 -3.87 11.50 2.76
C VAL A 31 -5.11 10.79 2.19
N PHE A 32 -5.05 10.38 0.93
CA PHE A 32 -6.12 9.64 0.25
C PHE A 32 -6.49 8.36 1.00
N ALA A 33 -5.46 7.60 1.35
CA ALA A 33 -5.54 6.32 2.02
C ALA A 33 -4.22 6.02 2.74
N ILE A 34 -4.26 5.06 3.67
CA ILE A 34 -3.08 4.52 4.34
C ILE A 34 -2.94 3.05 3.96
N GLU A 35 -1.79 2.67 3.44
CA GLU A 35 -1.40 1.28 3.24
C GLU A 35 -0.70 0.77 4.51
N VAL A 36 -1.29 -0.21 5.18
CA VAL A 36 -0.73 -0.84 6.38
C VAL A 36 -0.21 -2.21 6.02
N GLN A 37 1.11 -2.35 5.97
CA GLN A 37 1.77 -3.63 5.74
C GLN A 37 1.77 -4.49 7.00
N ILE A 38 1.36 -5.74 6.86
CA ILE A 38 1.57 -6.76 7.89
C ILE A 38 3.03 -7.23 7.81
N PRO A 39 3.80 -7.17 8.92
CA PRO A 39 5.22 -7.45 8.86
C PRO A 39 5.52 -8.90 8.47
N PHE A 40 6.53 -9.08 7.62
CA PHE A 40 6.94 -10.37 7.10
C PHE A 40 8.46 -10.53 7.08
N SER A 41 8.93 -11.74 7.38
CA SER A 41 10.35 -12.07 7.52
C SER A 41 11.05 -12.38 6.21
N ASP A 42 10.30 -12.70 5.14
CA ASP A 42 10.85 -12.99 3.81
C ASP A 42 10.14 -12.18 2.71
N PRO A 43 10.17 -10.84 2.77
CA PRO A 43 9.39 -10.01 1.87
C PRO A 43 10.10 -9.84 0.51
N ASN A 44 9.71 -10.66 -0.47
CA ASN A 44 10.34 -10.69 -1.81
C ASN A 44 10.13 -9.41 -2.66
N ALA A 45 9.16 -8.56 -2.29
CA ALA A 45 8.82 -7.32 -3.00
C ALA A 45 9.35 -6.06 -2.31
N ASP A 46 9.95 -6.19 -1.13
CA ASP A 46 10.39 -5.07 -0.31
C ASP A 46 11.85 -4.70 -0.55
N GLY A 47 12.14 -3.41 -0.39
CA GLY A 47 13.50 -2.90 -0.38
C GLY A 47 14.16 -2.99 0.99
N PRO A 48 15.48 -2.77 1.06
CA PRO A 48 16.26 -2.89 2.29
C PRO A 48 15.71 -2.00 3.43
N THR A 49 15.19 -0.81 3.10
CA THR A 49 14.54 0.08 4.08
C THR A 49 13.30 -0.56 4.71
N ILE A 50 12.42 -1.17 3.89
CA ILE A 50 11.18 -1.79 4.34
C ILE A 50 11.49 -3.11 5.06
N MET A 51 12.41 -3.92 4.54
CA MET A 51 12.92 -5.13 5.19
C MET A 51 13.39 -4.85 6.63
N LYS A 52 14.21 -3.82 6.83
CA LYS A 52 14.68 -3.44 8.17
C LYS A 52 13.53 -3.01 9.10
N ALA A 53 12.51 -2.34 8.56
CA ALA A 53 11.33 -1.96 9.34
C ALA A 53 10.46 -3.18 9.71
N ASN A 54 10.34 -4.16 8.81
CA ASN A 54 9.74 -5.46 9.10
C ASN A 54 10.47 -6.17 10.23
N ASP A 55 11.81 -6.27 10.18
CA ASP A 55 12.61 -6.92 11.22
C ASP A 55 12.38 -6.32 12.61
N ILE A 56 12.32 -4.98 12.68
CA ILE A 56 12.04 -4.26 13.94
C ILE A 56 10.62 -4.55 14.43
N ALA A 57 9.61 -4.51 13.54
CA ALA A 57 8.23 -4.83 13.91
C ALA A 57 8.08 -6.29 14.40
N LEU A 58 8.74 -7.23 13.73
CA LEU A 58 8.77 -8.64 14.15
C LEU A 58 9.51 -8.82 15.48
N GLY A 59 10.61 -8.09 15.71
CA GLY A 59 11.32 -8.04 16.98
C GLY A 59 10.45 -7.51 18.13
N ASN A 60 9.49 -6.64 17.83
CA ASN A 60 8.43 -6.19 18.75
C ASN A 60 7.28 -7.21 18.91
N ALA A 61 7.47 -8.45 18.45
CA ALA A 61 6.50 -9.53 18.48
C ALA A 61 5.18 -9.21 17.75
N MET A 62 5.22 -8.42 16.68
CA MET A 62 4.06 -8.21 15.81
C MET A 62 3.70 -9.48 15.04
N THR A 63 2.39 -9.69 14.86
CA THR A 63 1.80 -10.82 14.13
C THR A 63 0.64 -10.30 13.28
N THR A 64 0.14 -11.12 12.34
CA THR A 64 -1.09 -10.80 11.58
C THR A 64 -2.24 -10.40 12.50
N ARG A 65 -2.44 -11.14 13.61
CA ARG A 65 -3.48 -10.85 14.61
C ARG A 65 -3.27 -9.50 15.28
N LYS A 66 -2.05 -9.22 15.76
CA LYS A 66 -1.74 -7.92 16.37
C LYS A 66 -1.83 -6.76 15.39
N SER A 67 -1.55 -6.97 14.10
CA SER A 67 -1.76 -5.96 13.07
C SER A 67 -3.24 -5.59 12.93
N PHE A 68 -4.15 -6.57 12.92
CA PHE A 68 -5.59 -6.31 12.95
C PHE A 68 -6.03 -5.62 14.24
N GLU A 69 -5.52 -6.04 15.40
CA GLU A 69 -5.78 -5.38 16.68
C GLU A 69 -5.33 -3.90 16.68
N LEU A 70 -4.14 -3.61 16.15
CA LEU A 70 -3.62 -2.25 15.99
C LEU A 70 -4.56 -1.40 15.11
N ILE A 71 -4.99 -1.92 13.97
CA ILE A 71 -5.93 -1.23 13.07
C ILE A 71 -7.27 -1.00 13.80
N HIS A 72 -7.80 -2.03 14.45
CA HIS A 72 -9.06 -1.94 15.20
C HIS A 72 -9.00 -0.87 16.29
N ARG A 73 -7.96 -0.89 17.13
CA ARG A 73 -7.73 0.14 18.17
C ARG A 73 -7.61 1.54 17.59
N SER A 74 -7.03 1.65 16.39
CA SER A 74 -6.93 2.94 15.69
C SER A 74 -8.30 3.43 15.21
N ARG A 75 -9.15 2.53 14.69
CA ARG A 75 -10.54 2.83 14.34
C ARG A 75 -11.35 3.28 15.56
N GLU A 76 -11.25 2.57 16.69
CA GLU A 76 -11.93 2.93 17.94
C GLU A 76 -11.53 4.33 18.45
N LYS A 77 -10.29 4.74 18.18
CA LYS A 77 -9.77 6.07 18.51
C LYS A 77 -10.13 7.16 17.49
N GLY A 78 -10.94 6.86 16.47
CA GLY A 78 -11.42 7.84 15.49
C GLY A 78 -10.61 7.92 14.20
N LEU A 79 -9.83 6.89 13.85
CA LEU A 79 -9.21 6.81 12.52
C LEU A 79 -10.29 6.47 11.49
N THR A 80 -10.53 7.37 10.54
CA THR A 80 -11.54 7.30 9.48
C THR A 80 -10.94 7.20 8.08
N THR A 81 -9.67 7.59 7.91
CA THR A 81 -8.96 7.48 6.62
C THR A 81 -9.04 6.04 6.07
N PRO A 82 -9.31 5.84 4.75
CA PRO A 82 -9.31 4.52 4.13
C PRO A 82 -8.02 3.76 4.43
N ILE A 83 -8.13 2.47 4.74
CA ILE A 83 -6.98 1.59 4.99
C ILE A 83 -6.97 0.50 3.95
N TYR A 84 -5.84 0.36 3.26
CA TYR A 84 -5.52 -0.83 2.50
C TYR A 84 -4.54 -1.67 3.30
N ILE A 85 -4.77 -2.97 3.43
CA ILE A 85 -3.78 -3.87 4.01
C ILE A 85 -2.89 -4.39 2.89
N MET A 86 -1.58 -4.18 3.03
CA MET A 86 -0.59 -4.86 2.21
C MET A 86 -0.10 -6.10 2.97
N SER A 87 -0.09 -7.25 2.31
CA SER A 87 0.47 -8.47 2.89
C SER A 87 1.06 -9.37 1.81
N TYR A 88 1.65 -10.47 2.24
CA TYR A 88 2.18 -11.51 1.36
C TYR A 88 1.25 -12.71 1.39
N ALA A 89 1.14 -13.42 0.26
CA ALA A 89 0.26 -14.56 0.08
C ALA A 89 0.48 -15.61 1.19
N ASN A 90 1.74 -15.85 1.59
CA ASN A 90 2.07 -16.75 2.70
C ASN A 90 1.37 -16.37 4.02
N LYS A 91 1.36 -15.08 4.39
CA LYS A 91 0.71 -14.61 5.62
C LYS A 91 -0.80 -14.74 5.55
N LEU A 92 -1.36 -14.44 4.38
CA LEU A 92 -2.79 -14.53 4.12
C LEU A 92 -3.27 -15.98 4.20
N PHE A 93 -2.58 -16.92 3.53
CA PHE A 93 -2.96 -18.34 3.55
C PHE A 93 -2.76 -18.99 4.92
N ASN A 94 -1.67 -18.68 5.62
CA ASN A 94 -1.44 -19.20 6.98
C ASN A 94 -2.47 -18.70 7.99
N PHE A 95 -3.01 -17.49 7.81
CA PHE A 95 -4.10 -16.97 8.64
C PHE A 95 -5.49 -17.52 8.23
N GLY A 96 -5.60 -17.95 6.97
CA GLY A 96 -6.81 -18.41 6.30
C GLY A 96 -7.55 -17.26 5.61
N ILE A 97 -7.85 -17.43 4.31
CA ILE A 97 -8.49 -16.42 3.45
C ILE A 97 -9.76 -15.84 4.10
N LYS A 98 -10.67 -16.72 4.55
CA LYS A 98 -11.94 -16.33 5.18
C LYS A 98 -11.73 -15.54 6.47
N ASN A 99 -10.83 -16.00 7.34
CA ASN A 99 -10.51 -15.31 8.59
C ASN A 99 -9.89 -13.94 8.32
N PHE A 100 -9.02 -13.85 7.31
CA PHE A 100 -8.38 -12.60 6.91
C PHE A 100 -9.40 -11.58 6.42
N CYS A 101 -10.34 -12.00 5.56
CA CYS A 101 -11.41 -11.13 5.07
C CYS A 101 -12.40 -10.74 6.18
N GLN A 102 -12.73 -11.65 7.08
CA GLN A 102 -13.58 -11.39 8.23
C GLN A 102 -12.97 -10.34 9.18
N GLU A 103 -11.69 -10.48 9.52
CA GLU A 103 -10.98 -9.50 10.36
C GLU A 103 -10.82 -8.16 9.63
N SER A 104 -10.59 -8.18 8.32
CA SER A 104 -10.54 -6.97 7.49
C SER A 104 -11.86 -6.20 7.54
N LYS A 105 -13.00 -6.89 7.39
CA LYS A 105 -14.34 -6.30 7.54
C LYS A 105 -14.56 -5.74 8.94
N ARG A 106 -14.22 -6.50 9.98
CA ARG A 106 -14.32 -6.06 11.39
C ARG A 106 -13.52 -4.78 11.66
N CYS A 107 -12.38 -4.63 10.99
CA CYS A 107 -11.49 -3.47 11.11
C CYS A 107 -11.84 -2.32 10.15
N HIS A 108 -12.91 -2.42 9.36
CA HIS A 108 -13.27 -1.44 8.33
C HIS A 108 -12.09 -1.14 7.39
N VAL A 109 -11.43 -2.21 6.93
CA VAL A 109 -10.41 -2.17 5.88
C VAL A 109 -11.11 -1.96 4.55
N THR A 110 -10.57 -1.08 3.72
CA THR A 110 -11.09 -0.73 2.39
C THR A 110 -10.73 -1.79 1.37
N GLY A 111 -9.47 -2.25 1.38
CA GLY A 111 -9.02 -3.26 0.44
C GLY A 111 -7.73 -3.96 0.84
N LEU A 112 -7.38 -4.99 0.07
CA LEU A 112 -6.18 -5.81 0.22
C LEU A 112 -5.27 -5.64 -1.00
N ILE A 113 -3.97 -5.58 -0.75
CA ILE A 113 -2.91 -5.55 -1.76
C ILE A 113 -1.98 -6.73 -1.45
N ILE A 114 -1.91 -7.71 -2.34
CA ILE A 114 -1.08 -8.92 -2.17
C ILE A 114 -0.10 -9.01 -3.34
N PRO A 115 1.08 -8.36 -3.27
CA PRO A 115 1.93 -8.16 -4.45
C PRO A 115 2.51 -9.44 -5.06
N ASP A 116 2.67 -10.47 -4.24
CA ASP A 116 3.23 -11.77 -4.63
C ASP A 116 2.16 -12.78 -5.09
N LEU A 117 0.87 -12.38 -5.11
CA LEU A 117 -0.23 -13.22 -5.59
C LEU A 117 -0.62 -12.82 -7.02
N PRO A 118 -0.30 -13.63 -8.05
CA PRO A 118 -0.64 -13.32 -9.42
C PRO A 118 -2.16 -13.26 -9.63
N PHE A 119 -2.67 -12.18 -10.23
CA PHE A 119 -4.12 -12.00 -10.45
C PHE A 119 -4.76 -13.05 -11.38
N ASP A 120 -3.95 -13.78 -12.15
CA ASP A 120 -4.34 -14.86 -13.04
C ASP A 120 -4.18 -16.26 -12.42
N SER A 121 -3.89 -16.35 -11.11
CA SER A 121 -3.84 -17.62 -10.36
C SER A 121 -5.21 -18.04 -9.82
N PRO A 122 -5.47 -19.35 -9.65
CA PRO A 122 -6.69 -19.85 -8.99
C PRO A 122 -6.87 -19.30 -7.56
N GLU A 123 -5.78 -19.18 -6.81
CA GLU A 123 -5.78 -18.69 -5.43
C GLU A 123 -6.20 -17.21 -5.36
N TYR A 124 -5.85 -16.41 -6.37
CA TYR A 124 -6.36 -15.04 -6.48
C TYR A 124 -7.87 -15.01 -6.71
N GLN A 125 -8.42 -15.92 -7.52
CA GLN A 125 -9.87 -16.00 -7.76
C GLN A 125 -10.64 -16.42 -6.50
N GLU A 126 -10.09 -17.34 -5.71
CA GLU A 126 -10.64 -17.72 -4.40
C GLU A 126 -10.65 -16.52 -3.44
N LEU A 127 -9.53 -15.79 -3.36
CA LEU A 127 -9.42 -14.58 -2.55
C LEU A 127 -10.39 -13.49 -3.03
N LEU A 128 -10.50 -13.27 -4.34
CA LEU A 128 -11.40 -12.29 -4.93
C LEU A 128 -12.85 -12.57 -4.56
N THR A 129 -13.29 -13.82 -4.74
CA THR A 129 -14.66 -14.25 -4.39
C THR A 129 -14.94 -13.99 -2.91
N THR A 130 -14.01 -14.37 -2.03
CA THR A 130 -14.16 -14.13 -0.60
C THR A 130 -14.16 -12.63 -0.27
N CYS A 131 -13.30 -11.83 -0.89
CA CYS A 131 -13.28 -10.38 -0.69
C CYS A 131 -14.63 -9.74 -1.05
N LEU A 132 -15.24 -10.16 -2.17
CA LEU A 132 -16.58 -9.70 -2.59
C LEU A 132 -17.65 -10.02 -1.53
N ASP A 133 -17.67 -11.23 -0.98
CA ASP A 133 -18.61 -11.63 0.08
C ASP A 133 -18.50 -10.76 1.34
N PHE A 134 -17.30 -10.28 1.65
CA PHE A 134 -17.04 -9.42 2.80
C PHE A 134 -17.11 -7.92 2.46
N GLY A 135 -17.28 -7.54 1.19
CA GLY A 135 -17.30 -6.15 0.75
C GLY A 135 -15.93 -5.47 0.83
N ILE A 136 -14.85 -6.23 0.60
CA ILE A 136 -13.46 -5.77 0.61
C ILE A 136 -12.96 -5.68 -0.83
N GLU A 137 -12.27 -4.59 -1.18
CA GLU A 137 -11.63 -4.47 -2.50
C GLU A 137 -10.36 -5.33 -2.56
N LEU A 138 -10.18 -6.17 -3.58
CA LEU A 138 -8.90 -6.84 -3.82
C LEU A 138 -8.17 -6.11 -4.95
N VAL A 139 -7.13 -5.36 -4.60
CA VAL A 139 -6.40 -4.50 -5.54
C VAL A 139 -5.35 -5.33 -6.29
N PRO A 140 -5.47 -5.53 -7.61
CA PRO A 140 -4.44 -6.24 -8.38
C PRO A 140 -3.17 -5.41 -8.51
N VAL A 141 -2.04 -6.10 -8.46
CA VAL A 141 -0.71 -5.50 -8.61
C VAL A 141 -0.18 -5.82 -10.00
N LEU A 142 0.17 -4.78 -10.76
CA LEU A 142 0.62 -4.86 -12.14
C LEU A 142 2.05 -4.32 -12.28
N SER A 143 2.86 -4.99 -13.08
CA SER A 143 4.28 -4.68 -13.25
C SER A 143 4.62 -4.38 -14.72
N PRO A 144 5.54 -3.45 -15.00
CA PRO A 144 5.99 -3.18 -16.36
C PRO A 144 6.56 -4.44 -17.04
N GLY A 145 6.37 -4.54 -18.36
CA GLY A 145 6.79 -5.71 -19.15
C GLY A 145 5.82 -6.89 -19.11
N MET A 146 4.68 -6.77 -18.43
CA MET A 146 3.60 -7.75 -18.54
C MET A 146 3.09 -7.87 -19.99
N ALA A 147 2.90 -9.10 -20.45
CA ALA A 147 2.34 -9.36 -21.78
C ALA A 147 0.92 -8.78 -21.91
N PRO A 148 0.58 -8.11 -23.02
CA PRO A 148 -0.77 -7.56 -23.23
C PRO A 148 -1.88 -8.61 -23.11
N SER A 149 -1.61 -9.85 -23.53
CA SER A 149 -2.56 -10.97 -23.40
C SER A 149 -2.91 -11.28 -21.95
N ARG A 150 -1.99 -11.05 -21.01
CA ARG A 150 -2.20 -11.26 -19.57
C ARG A 150 -3.14 -10.20 -18.99
N LEU A 151 -3.02 -8.95 -19.43
CA LEU A 151 -3.94 -7.86 -19.04
C LEU A 151 -5.36 -8.09 -19.54
N ASN A 152 -5.52 -8.73 -20.71
CA ASN A 152 -6.84 -9.03 -21.26
C ASN A 152 -7.53 -10.24 -20.58
N LYS A 153 -6.79 -11.08 -19.84
CA LYS A 153 -7.35 -12.25 -19.14
C LYS A 153 -8.04 -11.89 -17.83
N TYR A 154 -7.78 -10.70 -17.30
CA TYR A 154 -8.35 -10.23 -16.06
C TYR A 154 -9.30 -9.08 -16.35
N ASP A 155 -10.48 -9.12 -15.74
CA ASP A 155 -11.46 -8.07 -15.88
C ASP A 155 -11.06 -6.85 -15.04
N ILE A 156 -10.06 -6.13 -15.52
CA ILE A 156 -9.61 -4.87 -14.92
C ILE A 156 -10.69 -3.77 -15.01
N ASN A 157 -11.80 -3.97 -15.74
CA ASN A 157 -12.82 -2.94 -15.94
C ASN A 157 -13.73 -2.80 -14.73
N HIS A 158 -13.86 -3.85 -13.94
CA HIS A 158 -14.63 -3.84 -12.69
C HIS A 158 -13.81 -3.49 -11.46
N GLN A 159 -12.53 -3.17 -11.61
CA GLN A 159 -11.68 -2.74 -10.50
C GLN A 159 -11.79 -1.23 -10.29
N ALA A 160 -11.87 -0.79 -9.03
CA ALA A 160 -11.84 0.63 -8.70
C ALA A 160 -10.39 1.16 -8.66
N LEU A 161 -9.45 0.35 -8.18
CA LEU A 161 -8.03 0.68 -8.06
C LEU A 161 -7.13 -0.41 -8.67
N LEU A 162 -6.06 0.01 -9.36
CA LEU A 162 -4.96 -0.86 -9.81
C LEU A 162 -3.65 -0.33 -9.22
N TYR A 163 -2.82 -1.22 -8.68
CA TYR A 163 -1.53 -0.85 -8.12
C TYR A 163 -0.40 -1.14 -9.12
N LEU A 164 0.38 -0.13 -9.49
CA LEU A 164 1.50 -0.24 -10.43
C LEU A 164 2.82 -0.30 -9.67
N THR A 165 3.61 -1.32 -9.98
CA THR A 165 4.99 -1.45 -9.48
C THR A 165 6.01 -0.91 -10.49
N SER A 166 7.24 -0.65 -10.06
CA SER A 166 8.36 -0.41 -10.98
C SER A 166 9.05 -1.72 -11.36
N THR A 167 9.73 -1.75 -12.51
CA THR A 167 10.45 -2.93 -13.04
C THR A 167 11.29 -3.68 -12.00
N ARG A 168 11.29 -5.02 -12.10
CA ARG A 168 12.09 -6.04 -11.39
C ARG A 168 13.21 -5.49 -10.48
N GLY A 169 13.00 -5.56 -9.17
CA GLY A 169 14.06 -5.94 -8.22
C GLY A 169 14.98 -4.86 -7.63
N ILE A 170 14.72 -3.57 -7.80
CA ILE A 170 15.51 -2.53 -7.12
C ILE A 170 14.62 -1.37 -6.64
N THR A 171 13.85 -1.66 -5.61
CA THR A 171 13.30 -0.63 -4.72
C THR A 171 14.45 0.15 -4.09
N GLY A 172 14.82 1.29 -4.66
CA GLY A 172 15.80 2.15 -4.00
C GLY A 172 16.58 3.06 -4.93
N LYS A 173 16.01 4.23 -5.21
CA LYS A 173 16.59 5.55 -4.88
C LYS A 173 15.96 6.66 -5.72
N GLU A 174 15.38 6.34 -6.88
CA GLU A 174 14.78 7.33 -7.79
C GLU A 174 13.48 6.83 -8.42
N LEU A 175 12.53 7.74 -8.68
CA LEU A 175 11.33 7.47 -9.47
C LEU A 175 11.74 7.28 -10.94
N ALA A 176 11.88 6.03 -11.37
CA ALA A 176 12.20 5.68 -12.75
C ALA A 176 10.93 5.56 -13.60
N ILE A 177 10.44 6.68 -14.13
CA ILE A 177 9.40 6.67 -15.17
C ILE A 177 10.05 6.23 -16.49
N ASN A 178 10.00 4.93 -16.77
CA ASN A 178 10.56 4.35 -17.98
C ASN A 178 9.49 4.09 -19.06
N THR A 179 9.94 3.80 -20.28
CA THR A 179 9.08 3.55 -21.43
C THR A 179 8.10 2.40 -21.20
N GLU A 180 8.51 1.35 -20.46
CA GLU A 180 7.65 0.19 -20.19
C GLU A 180 6.50 0.53 -19.23
N LEU A 181 6.75 1.34 -18.21
CA LEU A 181 5.70 1.86 -17.33
C LEU A 181 4.71 2.72 -18.12
N LEU A 182 5.21 3.62 -18.98
CA LEU A 182 4.34 4.48 -19.80
C LEU A 182 3.48 3.66 -20.77
N LYS A 183 4.05 2.61 -21.38
CA LYS A 183 3.30 1.67 -22.23
C LYS A 183 2.22 0.93 -21.44
N LEU A 184 2.55 0.45 -20.24
CA LEU A 184 1.59 -0.22 -19.36
C LEU A 184 0.44 0.70 -18.98
N VAL A 185 0.74 1.92 -18.52
CA VAL A 185 -0.27 2.95 -18.19
C VAL A 185 -1.16 3.22 -19.40
N LYS A 186 -0.57 3.50 -20.57
CA LYS A 186 -1.33 3.76 -21.80
C LYS A 186 -2.25 2.60 -22.17
N LYS A 187 -1.76 1.36 -22.03
CA LYS A 187 -2.56 0.17 -22.30
C LYS A 187 -3.71 0.04 -21.31
N ILE A 188 -3.47 0.16 -19.99
CA ILE A 188 -4.52 0.06 -18.98
C ILE A 188 -5.59 1.13 -19.23
N ARG A 189 -5.21 2.38 -19.48
CA ARG A 189 -6.14 3.48 -19.78
C ARG A 189 -6.96 3.26 -21.05
N SER A 190 -6.49 2.43 -21.97
CA SER A 190 -7.24 2.11 -23.20
C SER A 190 -8.32 1.05 -22.98
N ILE A 191 -8.32 0.36 -21.85
CA ILE A 191 -9.26 -0.73 -21.57
C ILE A 191 -10.05 -0.54 -20.27
N SER A 192 -9.54 0.17 -19.26
CA SER A 192 -10.18 0.37 -17.95
C SER A 192 -10.20 1.84 -17.51
N SER A 193 -11.22 2.19 -16.72
CA SER A 193 -11.38 3.47 -16.03
C SER A 193 -10.88 3.46 -14.58
N ALA A 194 -10.29 2.36 -14.12
CA ALA A 194 -9.77 2.22 -12.76
C ALA A 194 -8.75 3.32 -12.42
N GLN A 195 -8.72 3.74 -11.16
CA GLN A 195 -7.67 4.61 -10.66
C GLN A 195 -6.34 3.86 -10.66
N LEU A 196 -5.25 4.55 -11.01
CA LEU A 196 -3.91 3.99 -10.98
C LEU A 196 -3.17 4.52 -9.76
N ALA A 197 -2.80 3.64 -8.84
CA ALA A 197 -1.84 3.93 -7.78
C ALA A 197 -0.43 3.56 -8.25
N LEU A 198 0.49 4.53 -8.24
CA LEU A 198 1.89 4.30 -8.59
C LEU A 198 2.74 4.38 -7.34
N GLY A 199 3.38 3.26 -7.01
CA GLY A 199 4.40 3.22 -5.96
C GLY A 199 5.81 3.38 -6.49
N PHE A 200 6.75 3.44 -5.54
CA PHE A 200 8.21 3.37 -5.72
C PHE A 200 8.91 4.68 -6.14
N GLY A 201 9.98 5.00 -5.42
CA GLY A 201 10.88 6.11 -5.77
C GLY A 201 10.36 7.52 -5.45
N ILE A 202 9.11 7.66 -4.99
CA ILE A 202 8.50 8.95 -4.66
C ILE A 202 8.99 9.42 -3.29
N ARG A 203 9.78 10.50 -3.25
CA ARG A 203 10.36 11.04 -2.02
C ARG A 203 10.10 12.52 -1.80
N THR A 204 9.94 13.28 -2.88
CA THR A 204 9.80 14.74 -2.79
C THR A 204 8.45 15.18 -3.34
N PRO A 205 7.97 16.39 -3.00
CA PRO A 205 6.78 16.96 -3.64
C PRO A 205 6.90 16.96 -5.18
N LYS A 206 8.10 17.20 -5.71
CA LYS A 206 8.38 17.12 -7.16
C LYS A 206 8.20 15.71 -7.72
N ASP A 207 8.51 14.67 -6.97
CA ASP A 207 8.26 13.28 -7.40
C ASP A 207 6.78 12.94 -7.36
N VAL A 208 6.05 13.47 -6.37
CA VAL A 208 4.57 13.36 -6.32
C VAL A 208 3.97 14.00 -7.56
N GLU A 209 4.37 15.23 -7.91
CA GLU A 209 3.91 15.89 -9.14
C GLU A 209 4.22 15.08 -10.40
N LYS A 210 5.42 14.49 -10.51
CA LYS A 210 5.79 13.62 -11.63
C LYS A 210 4.92 12.37 -11.70
N ALA A 211 4.68 11.70 -10.57
CA ALA A 211 3.85 10.51 -10.50
C ALA A 211 2.39 10.81 -10.89
N LEU A 212 1.84 11.93 -10.41
CA LEU A 212 0.47 12.35 -10.71
C LEU A 212 0.24 12.83 -12.15
N LYS A 213 1.30 13.01 -12.95
CA LYS A 213 1.18 13.22 -14.40
C LYS A 213 0.88 11.94 -15.17
N ILE A 214 1.12 10.78 -14.58
CA ILE A 214 0.95 9.47 -15.24
C ILE A 214 -0.04 8.54 -14.52
N ALA A 215 -0.27 8.77 -13.22
CA ALA A 215 -1.15 7.97 -12.37
C ALA A 215 -2.11 8.87 -11.58
N ASP A 216 -3.13 8.28 -10.95
CA ASP A 216 -4.13 9.02 -10.18
C ASP A 216 -3.73 9.21 -8.72
N ILE A 217 -2.93 8.27 -8.18
CA ILE A 217 -2.50 8.23 -6.78
C ILE A 217 -0.99 7.99 -6.73
N ALA A 218 -0.29 8.78 -5.93
CA ALA A 218 1.13 8.61 -5.61
C ALA A 218 1.27 7.82 -4.30
N VAL A 219 1.95 6.68 -4.31
CA VAL A 219 2.19 5.87 -3.11
C VAL A 219 3.59 6.11 -2.56
N ILE A 220 3.66 6.59 -1.31
CA ILE A 220 4.91 6.87 -0.61
C ILE A 220 5.10 5.91 0.56
N GLY A 221 6.02 4.94 0.42
CA GLY A 221 6.39 4.01 1.49
C GLY A 221 7.79 4.27 2.04
N SER A 222 8.83 3.89 1.31
CA SER A 222 10.22 3.95 1.80
C SER A 222 10.64 5.34 2.28
N GLY A 223 10.17 6.42 1.66
CA GLY A 223 10.47 7.79 2.09
C GLY A 223 9.96 8.11 3.50
N VAL A 224 8.75 7.64 3.85
CA VAL A 224 8.22 7.79 5.22
C VAL A 224 9.10 7.04 6.22
N ILE A 225 9.48 5.80 5.90
CA ILE A 225 10.30 4.96 6.78
C ILE A 225 11.72 5.53 6.94
N GLU A 226 12.34 6.01 5.87
CA GLU A 226 13.66 6.68 5.88
C GLU A 226 13.65 7.90 6.82
N VAL A 227 12.58 8.70 6.77
CA VAL A 227 12.43 9.86 7.66
C VAL A 227 12.19 9.44 9.10
N ILE A 228 11.44 8.37 9.36
CA ILE A 228 11.28 7.83 10.71
C ILE A 228 12.63 7.40 11.30
N GLN A 229 13.50 6.78 10.50
CA GLN A 229 14.82 6.33 10.95
C GLN A 229 15.77 7.49 11.34
N THR A 230 15.60 8.67 10.73
CA THR A 230 16.52 9.80 10.91
C THR A 230 15.94 10.93 11.78
N GLY A 231 14.64 11.19 11.69
CA GLY A 231 13.93 12.27 12.39
C GLY A 231 12.78 11.80 13.27
N GLY A 232 12.58 10.48 13.43
CA GLY A 232 11.48 9.92 14.22
C GLY A 232 10.10 10.26 13.67
N ILE A 233 9.07 10.03 14.49
CA ILE A 233 7.67 10.31 14.12
C ILE A 233 7.43 11.81 13.88
N VAL A 234 8.14 12.70 14.57
CA VAL A 234 8.02 14.15 14.36
C VAL A 234 8.51 14.53 12.98
N GLY A 235 9.69 14.02 12.57
CA GLY A 235 10.20 14.19 11.21
C GLY A 235 9.23 13.64 10.18
N ALA A 236 8.68 12.44 10.41
CA ALA A 236 7.74 11.81 9.49
C ALA A 236 6.45 12.62 9.32
N ASN A 237 5.92 13.19 10.41
CA ASN A 237 4.75 14.07 10.36
C ASN A 237 5.02 15.32 9.51
N ASN A 238 6.13 16.01 9.75
CA ASN A 238 6.52 17.19 8.96
C ASN A 238 6.71 16.85 7.48
N TYR A 239 7.31 15.69 7.21
CA TYR A 239 7.51 15.20 5.86
C TYR A 239 6.18 14.91 5.13
N ILE A 240 5.23 14.23 5.78
CA ILE A 240 3.91 13.96 5.20
C ILE A 240 3.13 15.26 4.95
N LYS A 241 3.21 16.23 5.88
CA LYS A 241 2.62 17.57 5.69
C LYS A 241 3.21 18.29 4.48
N GLN A 242 4.53 18.22 4.31
CA GLN A 242 5.22 18.80 3.15
C GLN A 242 4.76 18.15 1.84
N LEU A 243 4.62 16.83 1.79
CA LEU A 243 4.15 16.12 0.59
C LEU A 243 2.71 16.46 0.23
N THR A 244 1.85 16.65 1.24
CA THR A 244 0.42 16.93 1.06
C THR A 244 0.10 18.41 0.89
N GLY A 245 1.08 19.30 1.07
CA GLY A 245 0.85 20.75 1.09
C GLY A 245 0.02 21.22 2.30
N SER A 246 -0.11 20.39 3.33
CA SER A 246 -0.85 20.74 4.55
C SER A 246 -0.03 21.69 5.40
N THR A 247 -0.53 22.90 5.67
CA THR A 247 0.16 23.87 6.54
C THR A 247 0.15 23.41 7.99
N THR A 248 1.24 23.68 8.71
CA THR A 248 1.29 23.60 10.17
C THR A 248 0.36 24.67 10.75
N SER A 249 -0.85 24.27 11.12
CA SER A 249 -1.65 24.95 12.13
C SER A 249 -0.99 24.82 13.50
#